data_AF-A0AAN8ZZI9-F1
#
_entry.id   AF-A0AAN8ZZI9-F1
#
_cell.length_a   1.000
_cell.length_b   1.000
_cell.length_c   1.000
_cell.angle_alpha   90.00
_cell.angle_beta   90.00
_cell.angle_gamma   90.00
#
_symmetry.space_group_name_H-M   'P 1'
#
loop_
_entity.id
_entity.type
_entity.pdbx_description
1 polymer ?
#
loop_
_entity_poly.entity_id
_entity_poly.type
_entity_poly.pdbx_seq_one_letter_code
_entity_poly.pdbx_strand_id
1 'polypeptide(L)' 'MLVKEFRVILPLTVEEYQVAQLYSVAEASKNETGGGEGIEVLKNEPFDNYPLLGGKYCKGQYTYKIYHLK' A
#
# COMPACT_ATOMS: atom_id res chain seq x y z
N MET A 1 10.04 -21.91 -1.15
CA MET A 1 9.61 -20.54 -0.80
C MET A 1 10.86 -19.70 -0.62
N LEU A 2 11.06 -18.65 -1.41
CA LEU A 2 12.22 -17.76 -1.30
C LEU A 2 11.81 -16.53 -0.48
N VAL A 3 12.48 -16.28 0.64
CA VAL A 3 12.23 -15.12 1.50
C VAL A 3 13.39 -14.13 1.35
N LYS A 4 13.08 -12.87 1.07
CA LYS A 4 14.04 -11.77 1.02
C LYS A 4 13.54 -10.64 1.90
N GLU A 5 14.43 -10.08 2.71
CA GLU A 5 14.16 -8.91 3.55
C GLU A 5 14.85 -7.69 2.94
N PHE A 6 14.07 -6.63 2.66
CA PHE A 6 14.59 -5.37 2.16
C PHE A 6 14.53 -4.34 3.28
N ARG A 7 15.71 -3.89 3.75
CA ARG A 7 15.82 -2.85 4.78
C ARG A 7 16.05 -1.50 4.11
N VAL A 8 15.06 -0.62 4.16
CA VAL A 8 15.09 0.70 3.53
C VAL A 8 15.20 1.76 4.61
N ILE A 9 16.42 2.28 4.82
CA ILE A 9 16.66 3.37 5.77
C ILE A 9 16.19 4.67 5.13
N LEU A 10 15.35 5.42 5.84
CA LEU A 10 14.83 6.70 5.39
C LEU A 10 15.09 7.78 6.45
N PRO A 11 15.41 9.02 6.05
CA PRO A 11 15.56 10.14 6.96
C PRO A 11 14.19 10.74 7.34
N LEU A 12 13.26 9.90 7.78
CA LEU A 12 11.88 10.25 8.16
C LEU A 12 11.52 9.57 9.47
N THR A 13 10.68 10.22 10.26
CA THR A 13 9.99 9.59 11.40
C THR A 13 8.97 8.57 10.91
N VAL A 14 8.51 7.70 11.81
CA VAL A 14 7.50 6.66 11.48
C VAL A 14 6.17 7.31 11.09
N GLU A 15 5.81 8.39 11.77
CA GLU A 15 4.58 9.15 11.56
C GLU A 15 4.60 9.88 10.22
N GLU A 16 5.73 10.50 9.86
CA GLU A 16 5.91 11.12 8.53
C GLU A 16 5.84 10.07 7.42
N TYR A 17 6.46 8.91 7.62
CA TYR A 17 6.42 7.83 6.63
C TYR A 17 4.99 7.34 6.38
N GLN A 18 4.16 7.23 7.43
CA GLN A 18 2.76 6.80 7.28
C GLN A 18 1.98 7.69 6.31
N VAL A 19 2.19 9.01 6.35
CA VAL A 19 1.54 9.97 5.44
C VAL A 19 2.22 9.98 4.08
N ALA A 20 3.56 10.05 4.05
CA ALA A 20 4.35 10.13 2.82
C ALA A 20 4.13 8.92 1.92
N GLN A 21 4.07 7.71 2.49
CA GLN A 21 3.85 6.48 1.73
C GLN A 21 2.53 6.53 0.95
N LEU A 22 1.44 6.97 1.59
CA LEU A 22 0.12 7.03 0.95
C LEU A 22 0.11 8.04 -0.21
N TYR A 23 0.74 9.20 -0.01
CA TYR A 23 0.91 10.20 -1.06
C TYR A 23 1.73 9.65 -2.23
N SER A 24 2.91 9.07 -1.95
CA SER A 24 3.79 8.51 -2.98
C SER A 24 3.11 7.40 -3.78
N VAL A 25 2.31 6.55 -3.14
CA VAL A 25 1.54 5.50 -3.83
C VAL A 25 0.51 6.11 -4.78
N ALA A 26 -0.19 7.17 -4.37
CA ALA A 26 -1.19 7.83 -5.23
C ALA A 26 -0.52 8.48 -6.45
N GLU A 27 0.56 9.22 -6.24
CA GLU A 27 1.31 9.88 -7.33
C GLU A 27 1.93 8.87 -8.29
N ALA A 28 2.58 7.81 -7.78
CA ALA A 28 3.14 6.76 -8.62
C ALA A 28 2.04 6.04 -9.41
N SER A 29 0.90 5.71 -8.78
CA SER A 29 -0.22 5.05 -9.49
C SER A 29 -0.75 5.90 -10.64
N LYS A 30 -0.82 7.22 -10.46
CA LYS A 30 -1.25 8.16 -11.49
C LYS A 30 -0.25 8.22 -12.65
N ASN A 31 1.05 8.26 -12.36
CA ASN A 31 2.10 8.35 -13.36
C ASN A 31 2.21 7.08 -14.22
N GLU A 32 1.96 5.92 -13.64
CA GLU A 32 2.04 4.63 -14.33
C GLU A 32 0.72 4.21 -15.02
N THR A 33 -0.33 5.04 -14.95
CA THR A 33 -1.62 4.72 -15.59
C THR A 33 -1.77 5.45 -16.92
N GLY A 34 -1.79 4.72 -18.02
CA GLY A 34 -1.91 5.25 -19.37
C GLY A 34 -1.92 4.15 -20.44
N GLY A 35 -2.48 4.43 -21.62
CA GLY A 35 -2.39 3.50 -22.77
C GLY A 35 -3.09 2.14 -22.63
N GLY A 36 -3.90 1.95 -21.58
CA GLY A 36 -4.55 0.67 -21.25
C GLY A 36 -3.74 -0.24 -20.32
N GLU A 37 -2.65 0.28 -19.76
CA GLU A 37 -1.92 -0.27 -18.60
C GLU A 37 -2.14 0.65 -17.38
N GLY A 38 -1.93 0.12 -16.18
CA GLY A 38 -1.98 0.92 -14.94
C GLY A 38 -2.68 0.24 -13.78
N ILE A 39 -3.16 1.06 -12.84
CA ILE A 39 -3.71 0.59 -11.56
C ILE A 39 -5.18 1.00 -11.41
N GLU A 40 -6.05 0.02 -11.21
CA GLU A 40 -7.45 0.21 -10.88
C GLU A 40 -7.69 -0.07 -9.39
N VAL A 41 -8.35 0.85 -8.68
CA VAL A 41 -8.68 0.69 -7.26
C VAL A 41 -10.15 0.30 -7.13
N LEU A 42 -10.41 -0.94 -6.70
CA LEU A 42 -11.76 -1.48 -6.54
C LEU A 42 -12.32 -1.27 -5.14
N LYS A 43 -11.48 -1.33 -4.10
CA LYS A 43 -11.86 -1.04 -2.71
C LYS A 43 -10.80 -0.21 -2.03
N ASN A 44 -11.25 0.72 -1.19
CA ASN A 44 -10.41 1.51 -0.30
C ASN A 44 -11.25 1.90 0.92
N GLU A 45 -11.32 1.00 1.89
CA GLU A 45 -12.24 1.11 3.03
C GLU A 45 -11.54 0.81 4.35
N PRO A 46 -11.94 1.47 5.46
CA PRO A 46 -11.44 1.12 6.77
C PRO A 46 -11.98 -0.26 7.17
N PHE A 47 -11.20 -1.00 7.96
CA PHE A 47 -11.65 -2.23 8.61
C PHE A 47 -11.36 -2.18 10.11
N ASP A 48 -12.13 -2.96 10.86
CA ASP A 48 -11.97 -3.16 12.30
C ASP A 48 -12.25 -4.64 12.65
N ASN A 49 -11.87 -5.04 13.86
CA ASN A 49 -12.07 -6.38 14.42
C ASN A 49 -11.47 -7.53 13.57
N TYR A 50 -10.34 -7.29 12.90
CA TYR A 50 -9.63 -8.30 12.12
C TYR A 50 -8.18 -8.45 12.61
N PRO A 51 -7.84 -9.50 13.39
CA PRO A 51 -6.52 -9.63 14.02
C PRO A 51 -5.44 -10.01 13.00
N LEU A 52 -4.43 -9.15 12.90
CA LEU A 52 -3.22 -9.30 12.08
C LEU A 52 -1.98 -9.41 12.97
N LEU A 53 -0.93 -10.04 12.44
CA LEU A 53 0.36 -10.23 13.13
C LEU A 53 0.19 -10.76 14.57
N GLY A 54 -0.57 -11.85 14.71
CA GLY A 54 -0.81 -12.48 16.02
C GLY A 54 -1.68 -11.65 16.96
N GLY A 55 -2.53 -10.76 16.44
CA GLY A 55 -3.44 -9.92 17.24
C GLY A 55 -2.84 -8.57 17.65
N LYS A 56 -1.64 -8.23 17.17
CA LYS A 56 -1.01 -6.92 17.43
C LYS A 56 -1.78 -5.76 16.79
N TYR A 57 -2.41 -6.00 15.65
CA TYR A 57 -3.20 -4.99 14.93
C TYR A 57 -4.58 -5.57 14.61
N CYS A 58 -5.65 -4.86 14.98
CA CYS A 58 -7.02 -5.33 14.76
C CYS A 58 -7.86 -4.42 13.86
N LYS A 59 -7.32 -3.26 13.47
CA LYS A 59 -7.97 -2.25 12.62
C LYS A 59 -6.97 -1.62 11.66
N GLY A 60 -7.45 -1.07 10.55
CA GLY A 60 -6.60 -0.43 9.55
C GLY A 60 -7.36 -0.05 8.28
N GLN A 61 -6.63 0.11 7.19
CA GLN A 61 -7.18 0.40 5.86
C GLN A 61 -6.99 -0.82 4.95
N TYR A 62 -8.06 -1.25 4.29
CA TYR A 62 -8.02 -2.30 3.28
C TYR A 62 -8.10 -1.69 1.89
N THR A 63 -7.21 -2.13 0.99
CA THR A 63 -7.29 -1.77 -0.42
C THR A 63 -7.28 -3.02 -1.30
N TYR A 64 -8.11 -3.01 -2.33
CA TYR A 64 -8.12 -4.03 -3.38
C TYR A 64 -7.87 -3.34 -4.71
N LYS A 65 -6.80 -3.75 -5.40
CA LYS A 65 -6.35 -3.12 -6.64
C LYS A 65 -6.08 -4.17 -7.71
N ILE A 66 -6.35 -3.82 -8.97
CA ILE A 66 -5.98 -4.59 -10.14
C ILE A 66 -4.87 -3.84 -10.88
N TYR A 67 -3.79 -4.56 -11.19
CA TYR A 67 -2.70 -4.08 -12.03
C TYR A 67 -2.92 -4.59 -13.45
N HIS A 68 -3.14 -3.68 -14.39
CA HIS A 68 -3.29 -3.98 -15.81
C HIS A 68 -1.90 -3.93 -16.45
N LEU A 69 -1.36 -5.10 -16.79
CA LEU A 69 -0.08 -5.29 -17.46
C LEU A 69 -0.36 -5.88 -18.85
N LYS A 70 -0.04 -5.16 -19.93
CA LYS A 70 -0.18 -5.66 -21.31
C LYS A 70 1.12 -6.30 -21.81
#